data_AF-A0A2C9WMP4-F1
#
_entry.id   AF-A0A2C9WMP4-F1
#
_cell.length_a   1.000
_cell.length_b   1.000
_cell.length_c   1.000
_cell.angle_alpha   90.00
_cell.angle_beta   90.00
_cell.angle_gamma   90.00
#
_symmetry.space_group_name_H-M   'P 1'
#
loop_
_entity.id
_entity.type
_entity.pdbx_description
1 polymer ?
#
loop_
_entity_poly.entity_id
_entity_poly.type
_entity_poly.pdbx_seq_one_letter_code
_entity_poly.pdbx_strand_id
1 'polypeptide(L)'
;FQPYKCNKRLVISLNPLPHCGPLSNNGVCDVCKRRLAEPDTYSYCSISCKVTAFGRKSSESDPPFLSIQSPTNTRRNRDSKTELRKRKRKGIPCRAPFF
;
A
#
# COMPACT_ATOMS: atom_id res chain seq x y z
N PHE A 1 -8.12 2.34 -7.10
CA PHE A 1 -6.67 2.10 -7.29
C PHE A 1 -6.55 0.89 -8.20
N GLN A 2 -5.48 0.79 -8.97
CA GLN A 2 -5.31 -0.27 -9.95
C GLN A 2 -4.92 -1.61 -9.29
N PRO A 3 -5.66 -2.71 -9.53
CA PRO A 3 -5.22 -4.05 -9.16
C PRO A 3 -4.11 -4.55 -10.09
N TYR A 4 -3.25 -5.43 -9.61
CA TYR A 4 -2.19 -6.03 -10.41
C TYR A 4 -2.20 -7.54 -10.30
N LYS A 5 -1.64 -8.21 -11.30
CA LYS A 5 -1.53 -9.67 -11.34
C LYS A 5 -0.26 -10.11 -10.59
N CYS A 6 -0.43 -10.87 -9.51
CA CYS A 6 0.65 -11.51 -8.79
C CYS A 6 0.33 -13.00 -8.67
N ASN A 7 1.24 -13.88 -9.09
CA ASN A 7 1.03 -15.33 -9.02
C ASN A 7 -0.34 -15.78 -9.59
N LYS A 8 -0.70 -15.24 -10.76
CA LYS A 8 -1.98 -15.47 -11.45
C LYS A 8 -3.23 -14.96 -10.73
N ARG A 9 -3.12 -14.25 -9.60
CA ARG A 9 -4.24 -13.65 -8.86
C ARG A 9 -4.23 -12.13 -9.00
N LEU A 10 -5.42 -11.52 -9.02
CA LEU A 10 -5.56 -10.08 -8.90
C LEU A 10 -5.41 -9.69 -7.43
N VAL A 11 -4.46 -8.80 -7.16
CA VAL A 11 -4.15 -8.31 -5.83
C VAL A 11 -4.06 -6.80 -5.83
N ILE A 12 -4.25 -6.21 -4.66
CA ILE A 12 -4.19 -4.78 -4.44
C ILE A 12 -2.90 -4.45 -3.70
N SER A 13 -2.18 -3.45 -4.18
CA SER A 13 -0.94 -3.02 -3.53
C SER A 13 -1.24 -2.09 -2.36
N LEU A 14 -0.63 -2.38 -1.20
CA LEU A 14 -0.63 -1.44 -0.09
C LEU A 14 0.18 -0.20 -0.45
N ASN A 15 1.37 -0.42 -1.03
CA ASN A 15 2.33 0.61 -1.41
C ASN A 15 2.66 0.58 -2.91
N PRO A 16 3.09 1.71 -3.50
CA PRO A 16 3.44 1.78 -4.91
C PRO A 16 4.53 0.75 -5.28
N LEU A 17 4.25 -0.12 -6.24
CA LEU A 17 5.18 -1.18 -6.65
C LEU A 17 6.47 -0.60 -7.28
N PRO A 18 7.66 -1.13 -6.92
CA PRO A 18 8.94 -0.58 -7.37
C PRO A 18 9.16 -0.64 -8.89
N HIS A 19 8.45 -1.52 -9.59
CA HIS A 19 8.65 -1.77 -11.03
C HIS A 19 7.58 -1.14 -11.93
N CYS A 20 6.68 -0.30 -11.40
CA CYS A 20 5.63 0.34 -12.19
C CYS A 20 6.16 1.52 -13.01
N GLY A 21 6.98 1.21 -14.02
CA GLY A 21 7.30 2.01 -15.20
C GLY A 21 7.86 3.43 -14.99
N PRO A 22 8.43 4.05 -16.03
CA PRO A 22 8.83 5.45 -15.99
C PRO A 22 7.61 6.37 -15.84
N LEU A 23 7.85 7.61 -15.39
CA LEU A 23 6.86 8.67 -15.40
C LEU A 23 6.36 8.86 -16.85
N SER A 24 5.07 8.64 -17.07
CA SER A 24 4.38 9.03 -18.31
C SER A 24 3.74 10.39 -18.07
N ASN A 25 3.56 11.21 -19.11
CA ASN A 25 2.86 12.50 -18.95
C ASN A 25 1.33 12.30 -18.85
N ASN A 26 0.82 11.22 -19.46
CA ASN A 26 -0.61 10.92 -19.48
C ASN A 26 -0.90 9.61 -18.74
N GLY A 27 -2.03 9.58 -18.05
CA GLY A 27 -2.53 8.38 -17.36
C GLY A 27 -1.68 7.97 -16.17
N VAL A 28 -1.42 8.89 -15.24
CA VAL A 28 -0.60 8.67 -14.05
C VAL A 28 -1.40 8.77 -12.76
N CYS A 29 -0.86 8.14 -11.71
CA CYS A 29 -1.34 8.25 -10.36
C CYS A 29 -1.29 9.71 -9.88
N ASP A 30 -2.39 10.22 -9.33
CA ASP A 30 -2.48 11.61 -8.89
C ASP A 30 -1.44 11.99 -7.82
N VAL A 31 -1.04 11.01 -7.00
CA VAL A 31 -0.15 11.23 -5.84
C VAL A 31 1.33 11.03 -6.16
N CYS A 32 1.71 9.89 -6.73
CA CYS A 32 3.12 9.55 -6.96
C CYS A 32 3.56 9.68 -8.43
N LYS A 33 2.66 10.11 -9.32
CA LYS A 33 2.91 10.33 -10.75
C LYS A 33 3.44 9.11 -11.53
N ARG A 34 3.28 7.89 -10.97
CA ARG A 34 3.57 6.63 -11.68
C ARG A 34 2.47 6.30 -12.68
N ARG A 35 2.85 5.67 -13.79
CA ARG A 35 1.91 5.23 -14.84
C ARG A 35 0.87 4.24 -14.31
N LEU A 36 -0.37 4.42 -14.73
CA LEU A 36 -1.48 3.48 -14.54
C LEU A 36 -1.66 2.67 -15.84
N ALA A 37 -2.02 1.40 -15.70
CA ALA A 37 -2.34 0.53 -16.84
C ALA A 37 -3.66 0.91 -17.49
N GLU A 38 -4.64 1.31 -16.67
CA GLU A 38 -5.96 1.75 -17.13
C GLU A 38 -6.27 3.10 -16.46
N PRO A 39 -5.83 4.21 -17.08
CA PRO A 39 -6.01 5.54 -16.51
C PRO A 39 -7.46 6.04 -16.56
N ASP A 40 -8.28 5.50 -17.47
CA ASP A 40 -9.69 5.88 -17.61
C ASP A 40 -10.55 5.33 -16.46
N THR A 41 -10.13 4.23 -15.84
CA THR A 41 -10.84 3.56 -14.74
C THR A 41 -10.23 3.85 -13.37
N TYR A 42 -8.93 4.11 -13.30
CA TYR A 42 -8.22 4.29 -12.04
C TYR A 42 -7.42 5.60 -11.99
N SER A 43 -7.44 6.26 -10.82
CA SER A 43 -6.64 7.48 -10.57
C SER A 43 -5.44 7.26 -9.63
N TYR A 44 -5.31 6.04 -9.06
CA TYR A 44 -4.29 5.74 -8.04
C TYR A 44 -3.64 4.37 -8.26
N CYS A 45 -2.34 4.25 -7.99
CA CYS A 45 -1.60 3.00 -8.17
C CYS A 45 -1.61 2.05 -6.95
N SER A 46 -1.88 2.58 -5.74
CA SER A 46 -1.87 1.81 -4.49
C SER A 46 -2.89 2.35 -3.48
N ILE A 47 -3.16 1.57 -2.43
CA ILE A 47 -3.99 2.00 -1.30
C ILE A 47 -3.38 3.24 -0.63
N SER A 48 -2.07 3.24 -0.35
CA SER A 48 -1.42 4.39 0.30
C SER A 48 -1.53 5.68 -0.52
N CYS A 49 -1.47 5.61 -1.85
CA CYS A 49 -1.72 6.77 -2.71
C CYS A 49 -3.17 7.24 -2.60
N LYS A 50 -4.15 6.33 -2.59
CA LYS A 50 -5.56 6.72 -2.40
C LYS A 50 -5.74 7.40 -1.03
N VAL A 51 -5.29 6.78 0.05
CA VAL A 51 -5.41 7.32 1.41
C VAL A 51 -4.74 8.70 1.53
N THR A 52 -3.55 8.88 0.95
CA THR A 52 -2.86 10.18 0.94
C THR A 52 -3.66 11.26 0.22
N ALA A 53 -4.37 10.91 -0.86
CA ALA A 53 -5.22 11.86 -1.57
C ALA A 53 -6.48 12.22 -0.78
N PHE A 54 -7.13 11.26 -0.11
CA PHE A 54 -8.30 11.52 0.73
C PHE A 54 -7.94 12.29 2.01
N GLY A 55 -6.80 11.98 2.63
CA GLY A 55 -6.30 12.73 3.79
C GLY A 55 -5.97 14.20 3.49
N ARG A 56 -5.81 14.58 2.22
CA ARG A 56 -5.68 15.98 1.78
C ARG A 56 -7.01 16.65 1.47
N LYS A 57 -8.09 15.86 1.32
CA LYS A 57 -9.39 16.29 0.78
C LYS A 57 -10.53 16.20 1.79
N SER A 58 -10.25 16.00 3.08
CA SER A 58 -11.29 15.91 4.10
C SER A 58 -12.19 17.14 4.03
N SER A 59 -13.36 16.94 3.46
CA SER A 59 -14.42 17.91 3.29
C SER A 59 -15.44 17.71 4.40
N GLU A 60 -16.19 18.75 4.75
CA GLU A 60 -17.20 18.69 5.83
C GLU A 60 -18.31 17.66 5.55
N SER A 61 -18.44 17.21 4.30
CA SER A 61 -19.37 16.16 3.85
C SER A 61 -18.85 14.73 4.01
N ASP A 62 -17.58 14.53 4.34
CA ASP A 62 -17.03 13.18 4.49
C ASP A 62 -17.50 12.54 5.80
N PRO A 63 -17.92 11.26 5.78
CA PRO A 63 -18.38 10.59 6.99
C PRO A 63 -17.29 10.58 8.07
N PRO A 64 -17.66 10.75 9.36
CA PRO A 64 -16.71 11.04 10.45
C PRO A 64 -15.65 9.96 10.67
N PHE A 65 -15.87 8.72 10.22
CA PHE A 65 -14.87 7.65 10.28
C PHE A 65 -13.68 7.86 9.33
N LEU A 66 -13.80 8.72 8.32
CA LEU A 66 -12.70 9.13 7.44
C LEU A 66 -11.89 10.29 8.02
N SER A 67 -12.46 11.02 8.98
CA SER A 67 -11.80 12.06 9.78
C SER A 67 -10.95 11.42 10.90
N ILE A 68 -10.18 10.39 10.57
CA ILE A 68 -9.12 9.92 11.46
C ILE A 68 -8.06 11.01 11.45
N GLN A 69 -7.99 11.78 12.53
CA GLN A 69 -6.98 12.80 12.77
C GLN A 69 -5.62 12.23 12.37
N SER A 70 -5.06 12.75 11.29
CA SER A 70 -3.72 12.35 10.85
C SER A 70 -2.76 12.63 12.00
N PRO A 71 -1.94 11.66 12.47
CA PRO A 71 -0.81 12.03 13.32
C PRO A 71 0.03 13.02 12.52
N THR A 72 0.17 14.22 13.08
CA THR A 72 0.98 15.33 12.57
C THR A 72 2.28 14.84 11.94
N ASN A 73 2.58 15.36 10.75
CA ASN A 73 3.82 15.19 10.00
C ASN A 73 5.05 14.93 10.91
N THR A 74 5.64 13.75 10.81
CA THR A 74 7.09 13.65 10.88
C THR A 74 7.58 13.02 9.58
N ARG A 75 8.25 13.83 8.76
CA ARG A 75 9.28 13.31 7.84
C ARG A 75 10.27 12.53 8.71
N ARG A 76 10.07 11.22 8.87
CA ARG A 76 11.13 10.34 9.37
C ARG A 76 11.90 9.86 8.15
N ASN A 77 12.82 10.71 7.69
CA ASN A 77 14.10 10.16 7.30
C ASN A 77 14.71 9.61 8.59
N ARG A 78 14.50 8.32 8.81
CA ARG A 78 15.29 7.51 9.73
C ARG A 78 14.99 6.09 9.37
N ASP A 79 16.03 5.37 8.98
CA ASP A 79 16.12 3.91 8.96
C ASP A 79 15.37 3.33 10.16
N SER A 80 14.08 3.11 9.95
CA SER A 80 13.26 2.39 10.90
C SER A 80 13.55 0.97 10.53
N LYS A 81 14.64 0.43 11.10
CA LYS A 81 14.81 -1.02 11.24
C LYS A 81 13.49 -1.49 11.81
N THR A 82 12.62 -2.00 10.95
CA THR A 82 11.46 -2.75 11.38
C THR A 82 12.08 -3.89 12.16
N GLU A 83 12.05 -3.80 13.50
CA GLU A 83 12.38 -4.92 14.36
C GLU A 83 11.39 -6.01 13.97
N LEU A 84 11.79 -6.83 12.99
CA LEU A 84 11.11 -8.03 12.59
C LEU A 84 11.03 -8.82 13.87
N ARG A 85 9.85 -8.84 14.49
CA ARG A 85 9.55 -9.73 15.60
C ARG A 85 9.85 -11.12 15.09
N LYS A 86 11.05 -11.62 15.39
CA LYS A 86 11.50 -12.97 15.07
C LYS A 86 10.61 -13.89 15.90
N ARG A 87 9.47 -14.32 15.35
CA ARG A 87 8.74 -15.46 15.89
C ARG A 87 9.70 -16.64 15.81
N LYS A 88 10.30 -16.98 16.96
CA LYS A 88 11.08 -18.22 17.08
C LYS A 88 10.13 -19.35 16.65
N ARG A 89 10.58 -20.21 15.73
CA ARG A 89 9.83 -21.41 15.38
C ARG A 89 9.62 -22.21 16.67
N LYS A 90 8.40 -22.72 16.87
CA LYS A 90 8.10 -23.65 17.96
C LYS A 90 8.85 -24.96 17.68
N GLY A 91 10.09 -25.05 18.15
CA GLY A 91 10.92 -26.26 18.08
C GLY A 91 11.21 -26.80 16.68
N ILE A 92 11.88 -27.95 16.66
CA ILE A 92 12.00 -28.81 15.49
C ILE A 92 10.70 -29.61 15.42
N PRO A 93 10.01 -29.69 14.26
CA PRO A 93 8.86 -30.56 14.13
C PRO A 93 9.28 -32.01 14.33
N CYS A 94 8.80 -32.64 15.40
CA CYS A 94 9.00 -34.07 15.66
C CYS A 94 7.84 -34.85 15.05
N ARG A 95 8.13 -36.03 14.48
CA ARG A 95 7.08 -36.99 14.10
C ARG A 95 6.40 -37.51 15.38
N ALA A 96 5.08 -37.67 15.32
CA ALA A 96 4.35 -38.36 16.37
C ALA A 96 4.81 -39.83 16.46
N PRO A 97 4.89 -40.42 17.66
CA PRO A 97 5.19 -41.83 17.83
C PRO A 97 4.09 -42.70 17.20
N PHE A 98 4.48 -43.84 16.66
CA PHE A 98 3.55 -44.83 16.11
C PHE A 98 3.13 -45.78 17.23
N PHE A 99 2.10 -45.39 17.99
CA PHE A 99 1.33 -46.30 18.83
C PHE A 99 -0.15 -46.03 18.59
#